data_AF-A0A2A3AI63-F1
#
_entry.id   AF-A0A2A3AI63-F1
#
_cell.length_a   1.000
_cell.length_b   1.000
_cell.length_c   1.000
_cell.angle_alpha   90.00
_cell.angle_beta   90.00
_cell.angle_gamma   90.00
#
_symmetry.space_group_name_H-M   'P 1'
#
loop_
_entity.id
_entity.type
_entity.pdbx_description
1 polymer ?
#
loop_
_entity_poly.entity_id
_entity_poly.type
_entity_poly.pdbx_seq_one_letter_code
_entity_poly.pdbx_strand_id
1 'polypeptide(L)'
;MSHRESDSREHVSVTSDSGKPSSLRWWVAAVIVLALLTVVILPISVGSKVWIIAMLAFAAVFTVLEIGSKGRILAALMVALLALYLGLSFQRAVLLLSSEGLIVKGFGIAMLVIPAVGTWAMVREIIFGARTEKLGRTLAAEGGLPEDNLPKTPSGRYVREAADEHFHTVREEVEANPEDWRGWYRLSLAYSASSDGRRARGAMRTAIALYRGADPGAALAR
;
A
#
# COMPACT_ATOMS: atom_id res chain seq x y z
N MET A 1 20.18 23.14 60.67
CA MET A 1 19.29 24.26 61.03
C MET A 1 18.49 24.57 59.77
N SER A 2 17.29 23.99 59.63
CA SER A 2 16.00 24.62 60.01
C SER A 2 15.76 25.86 59.14
N HIS A 3 14.66 26.09 58.42
CA HIS A 3 13.30 25.58 58.50
C HIS A 3 12.56 26.09 57.25
N ARG A 4 11.63 25.28 56.71
CA ARG A 4 10.26 25.65 56.30
C ARG A 4 10.02 26.87 55.39
N GLU A 5 9.44 26.62 54.22
CA GLU A 5 7.99 26.77 53.95
C GLU A 5 7.53 28.21 54.11
N SER A 6 7.20 28.87 53.01
CA SER A 6 5.80 29.18 52.63
C SER A 6 5.89 30.62 52.08
N ASP A 7 5.12 31.16 51.17
CA ASP A 7 3.84 30.81 50.61
C ASP A 7 3.65 31.81 49.46
N SER A 8 4.01 31.44 48.24
CA SER A 8 3.57 32.19 47.05
C SER A 8 3.21 31.18 45.98
N ARG A 9 2.24 30.33 46.33
CA ARG A 9 1.38 29.67 45.35
C ARG A 9 0.51 30.74 44.71
N GLU A 10 1.09 31.48 43.76
CA GLU A 10 0.27 32.16 42.77
C GLU A 10 -0.41 31.07 41.94
N HIS A 11 -1.70 30.95 42.19
CA HIS A 11 -2.67 30.19 41.44
C HIS A 11 -2.57 30.52 39.94
N VAL A 12 -1.74 29.80 39.21
CA VAL A 12 -1.92 29.63 37.78
C VAL A 12 -3.18 28.80 37.62
N SER A 13 -4.27 29.51 37.37
CA SER A 13 -5.53 28.93 36.92
C SER A 13 -5.26 28.21 35.61
N VAL A 14 -5.02 26.91 35.71
CA VAL A 14 -5.10 25.99 34.57
C VAL A 14 -6.55 26.02 34.14
N THR A 15 -6.87 26.91 33.21
CA THR A 15 -8.08 26.86 32.44
C THR A 15 -8.11 25.46 31.81
N SER A 16 -9.05 24.64 32.27
CA SER A 16 -9.31 23.37 31.62
C SER A 16 -9.69 23.70 30.18
N ASP A 17 -8.80 23.40 29.24
CA ASP A 17 -9.12 23.39 27.83
C ASP A 17 -10.18 22.31 27.63
N SER A 18 -11.44 22.73 27.76
CA SER A 18 -12.59 21.88 27.58
C SER A 18 -12.57 21.48 26.11
N GLY A 19 -12.13 20.26 25.85
CA GLY A 19 -12.28 19.59 24.57
C GLY A 19 -13.75 19.54 24.18
N LYS A 20 -14.25 20.64 23.60
CA LYS A 20 -15.50 20.64 22.85
C LYS A 20 -15.16 19.97 21.51
N PRO A 21 -15.65 18.75 21.23
CA PRO A 21 -15.56 18.22 19.88
C PRO A 21 -16.27 19.24 18.96
N SER A 22 -15.48 19.80 18.06
CA SER A 22 -15.80 20.97 17.24
C SER A 22 -17.19 20.85 16.60
N SER A 23 -18.11 21.67 17.07
CA SER A 23 -19.42 21.92 16.44
C SER A 23 -19.27 22.16 14.93
N LEU A 24 -18.17 22.80 14.53
CA LEU A 24 -17.82 23.06 13.14
C LEU A 24 -17.77 21.81 12.25
N ARG A 25 -17.35 20.64 12.77
CA ARG A 25 -17.29 19.38 11.98
C ARG A 25 -18.68 18.85 11.66
N TRP A 26 -19.61 18.94 12.62
CA TRP A 26 -21.00 18.55 12.41
C TRP A 26 -21.71 19.52 11.46
N TRP A 27 -21.39 20.81 11.53
CA TRP A 27 -21.86 21.80 10.57
C TRP A 27 -21.33 21.55 9.16
N VAL A 28 -20.04 21.23 8.98
CA VAL A 28 -19.46 20.94 7.65
C VAL A 28 -20.02 19.64 7.07
N ALA A 29 -20.10 18.57 7.85
CA ALA A 29 -20.72 17.32 7.40
C ALA A 29 -22.20 17.50 7.05
N ALA A 30 -22.95 18.26 7.86
CA ALA A 30 -24.34 18.60 7.56
C ALA A 30 -24.48 19.44 6.29
N VAL A 31 -23.56 20.38 6.02
CA VAL A 31 -23.54 21.18 4.78
C VAL A 31 -23.23 20.31 3.56
N ILE A 32 -22.32 19.34 3.66
CA ILE A 32 -22.01 18.39 2.58
C ILE A 32 -23.20 17.48 2.31
N VAL A 33 -23.85 16.95 3.35
CA VAL A 33 -25.05 16.12 3.22
C VAL A 33 -26.21 16.94 2.66
N LEU A 34 -26.37 18.19 3.10
CA LEU A 34 -27.38 19.10 2.56
C LEU A 34 -27.10 19.40 1.09
N ALA A 35 -25.85 19.69 0.72
CA ALA A 35 -25.44 19.89 -0.68
C ALA A 35 -25.66 18.62 -1.53
N LEU A 36 -25.38 17.42 -1.01
CA LEU A 36 -25.72 16.13 -1.63
C LEU A 36 -27.23 16.05 -1.91
N LEU A 37 -28.05 16.41 -0.93
CA LEU A 37 -29.51 16.35 -1.01
C LEU A 37 -30.06 17.37 -2.02
N THR A 38 -29.52 18.59 -2.03
CA THR A 38 -29.88 19.65 -3.00
C THR A 38 -29.58 19.24 -4.44
N VAL A 39 -28.48 18.53 -4.66
CA VAL A 39 -28.05 18.07 -5.97
C VAL A 39 -28.95 16.96 -6.51
N VAL A 40 -29.41 16.07 -5.63
CA VAL A 40 -30.33 14.98 -6.00
C VAL A 40 -31.68 15.52 -6.49
N ILE A 41 -32.14 16.62 -5.90
CA ILE A 41 -33.42 17.30 -6.19
C ILE A 41 -33.42 18.08 -7.52
N LEU A 42 -32.26 18.51 -8.01
CA LEU A 42 -32.18 19.35 -9.21
C LEU A 42 -32.36 18.51 -10.51
N PRO A 43 -33.09 19.00 -11.54
CA PRO A 43 -33.33 18.27 -12.80
C PRO A 43 -32.14 18.41 -13.76
N ILE A 44 -30.93 18.12 -13.28
CA ILE A 44 -29.69 18.19 -14.06
C ILE A 44 -29.50 16.91 -14.87
N SER A 45 -28.80 17.04 -16.01
CA SER A 45 -28.39 15.88 -16.83
C SER A 45 -27.68 14.83 -15.97
N VAL A 46 -27.89 13.56 -16.30
CA VAL A 46 -27.32 12.41 -15.56
C VAL A 46 -25.79 12.53 -15.43
N GLY A 47 -25.11 13.08 -16.45
CA GLY A 47 -23.67 13.33 -16.41
C GLY A 47 -23.25 14.30 -15.29
N SER A 48 -24.04 15.34 -15.04
CA SER A 48 -23.77 16.34 -13.98
C SER A 48 -24.02 15.78 -12.58
N LYS A 49 -24.98 14.86 -12.40
CA LYS A 49 -25.23 14.21 -11.10
C LYS A 49 -24.06 13.32 -10.67
N VAL A 50 -23.45 12.61 -11.63
CA VAL A 50 -22.26 11.77 -11.38
C VAL A 50 -21.06 12.61 -10.92
N TRP A 51 -20.84 13.76 -11.57
CA TRP A 51 -19.79 14.71 -11.18
C TRP A 51 -19.91 15.16 -9.72
N ILE A 52 -21.13 15.44 -9.29
CA ILE A 52 -21.35 16.02 -7.98
C ILE A 52 -21.26 14.95 -6.88
N ILE A 53 -21.73 13.73 -7.15
CA ILE A 53 -21.53 12.60 -6.23
C ILE A 53 -20.04 12.27 -6.07
N ALA A 54 -19.28 12.24 -7.18
CA ALA A 54 -17.84 12.03 -7.14
C ALA A 54 -17.12 13.15 -6.37
N MET A 55 -17.52 14.40 -6.57
CA MET A 55 -16.97 15.56 -5.87
C MET A 55 -17.30 15.55 -4.37
N LEU A 56 -18.49 15.10 -3.99
CA LEU A 56 -18.91 15.03 -2.59
C LEU A 56 -18.29 13.83 -1.87
N ALA A 57 -18.09 12.70 -2.56
CA ALA A 57 -17.31 11.58 -2.05
C ALA A 57 -15.84 11.98 -1.85
N PHE A 58 -15.25 12.69 -2.82
CA PHE A 58 -13.91 13.26 -2.70
C PHE A 58 -13.82 14.27 -1.53
N ALA A 59 -14.80 15.18 -1.40
CA ALA A 59 -14.84 16.16 -0.34
C ALA A 59 -14.95 15.48 1.05
N ALA A 60 -15.77 14.44 1.17
CA ALA A 60 -15.87 13.66 2.40
C ALA A 60 -14.53 12.99 2.76
N VAL A 61 -13.85 12.39 1.78
CA VAL A 61 -12.50 11.83 1.96
C VAL A 61 -11.52 12.92 2.37
N PHE A 62 -11.47 14.05 1.67
CA PHE A 62 -10.62 15.20 1.98
C PHE A 62 -10.85 15.75 3.41
N THR A 63 -12.11 15.89 3.83
CA THR A 63 -12.46 16.34 5.19
C THR A 63 -11.97 15.36 6.27
N VAL A 64 -11.95 14.06 5.99
CA VAL A 64 -11.38 13.05 6.90
C VAL A 64 -9.85 13.16 6.98
N LEU A 65 -9.20 13.60 5.90
CA LEU A 65 -7.74 13.67 5.78
C LEU A 65 -7.11 14.88 6.48
N GLU A 66 -7.90 15.92 6.73
CA GLU A 66 -7.48 17.15 7.39
C GLU A 66 -7.14 16.97 8.90
N ILE A 67 -7.28 15.74 9.42
CA ILE A 67 -7.03 15.36 10.82
C ILE A 67 -5.56 14.89 11.05
N GLY A 68 -4.73 14.77 10.00
CA GLY A 68 -3.41 14.10 10.05
C GLY A 68 -2.16 15.00 10.09
N SER A 69 -1.00 14.43 10.47
CA SER A 69 0.31 15.10 10.43
C SER A 69 0.75 15.44 8.99
N LYS A 70 1.55 16.51 8.80
CA LYS A 70 1.91 17.11 7.49
C LYS A 70 2.22 16.11 6.35
N GLY A 71 2.94 15.01 6.63
CA GLY A 71 3.26 13.98 5.63
C GLY A 71 2.07 13.11 5.22
N ARG A 72 1.15 12.82 6.14
CA ARG A 72 -0.09 12.08 5.83
C ARG A 72 -1.04 12.95 5.03
N ILE A 73 -1.11 14.25 5.31
CA ILE A 73 -1.91 15.21 4.53
C ILE A 73 -1.45 15.23 3.06
N LEU A 74 -0.13 15.32 2.81
CA LEU A 74 0.37 15.37 1.44
C LEU A 74 0.11 14.06 0.69
N ALA A 75 0.38 12.91 1.31
CA ALA A 75 0.07 11.61 0.70
C ALA A 75 -1.42 11.47 0.39
N ALA A 76 -2.26 11.90 1.32
CA ALA A 76 -3.69 11.84 1.20
C ALA A 76 -4.26 12.78 0.13
N LEU A 77 -3.73 14.00 0.03
CA LEU A 77 -4.05 14.95 -1.05
C LEU A 77 -3.68 14.35 -2.41
N MET A 78 -2.51 13.71 -2.53
CA MET A 78 -2.08 13.06 -3.76
C MET A 78 -3.00 11.90 -4.15
N VAL A 79 -3.42 11.08 -3.18
CA VAL A 79 -4.39 10.01 -3.40
C VAL A 79 -5.74 10.57 -3.84
N ALA A 80 -6.21 11.64 -3.18
CA ALA A 80 -7.44 12.30 -3.55
C ALA A 80 -7.35 12.81 -5.00
N LEU A 81 -6.36 13.65 -5.33
CA LEU A 81 -6.14 14.19 -6.67
C LEU A 81 -6.08 13.09 -7.74
N LEU A 82 -5.40 11.98 -7.44
CA LEU A 82 -5.37 10.81 -8.32
C LEU A 82 -6.76 10.21 -8.51
N ALA A 83 -7.53 10.02 -7.44
CA ALA A 83 -8.89 9.49 -7.52
C ALA A 83 -9.81 10.40 -8.33
N LEU A 84 -9.71 11.72 -8.14
CA LEU A 84 -10.42 12.71 -8.95
C LEU A 84 -10.03 12.57 -10.42
N TYR A 85 -8.74 12.58 -10.75
CA TYR A 85 -8.24 12.41 -12.11
C TYR A 85 -8.74 11.12 -12.76
N LEU A 86 -8.71 10.00 -12.04
CA LEU A 86 -9.22 8.72 -12.52
C LEU A 86 -10.74 8.76 -12.76
N GLY A 87 -11.50 9.43 -11.89
CA GLY A 87 -12.93 9.67 -12.09
C GLY A 87 -13.22 10.48 -13.35
N LEU A 88 -12.48 11.58 -13.56
CA LEU A 88 -12.63 12.42 -14.77
C LEU A 88 -12.28 11.64 -16.03
N SER A 89 -11.20 10.87 -15.93
CA SER A 89 -10.69 10.04 -17.01
C SER A 89 -11.70 8.96 -17.38
N PHE A 90 -12.28 8.28 -16.38
CA PHE A 90 -13.31 7.26 -16.58
C PHE A 90 -14.52 7.84 -17.32
N GLN A 91 -15.02 8.98 -16.88
CA GLN A 91 -16.13 9.64 -17.58
C GLN A 91 -15.78 9.99 -19.01
N ARG A 92 -14.58 10.54 -19.25
CA ARG A 92 -14.15 10.88 -20.60
C ARG A 92 -14.10 9.64 -21.49
N ALA A 93 -13.57 8.54 -20.98
CA ALA A 93 -13.57 7.27 -21.68
C ALA A 93 -15.00 6.79 -22.03
N VAL A 94 -15.96 6.88 -21.09
CA VAL A 94 -17.36 6.54 -21.36
C VAL A 94 -17.96 7.40 -22.48
N LEU A 95 -17.68 8.72 -22.49
CA LEU A 95 -18.13 9.60 -23.58
C LEU A 95 -17.52 9.21 -24.93
N LEU A 96 -16.23 8.84 -24.96
CA LEU A 96 -15.57 8.35 -26.18
C LEU A 96 -16.19 7.04 -26.67
N LEU A 97 -16.57 6.14 -25.77
CA LEU A 97 -17.21 4.87 -26.10
C LEU A 97 -18.61 5.05 -26.70
N SER A 98 -19.33 6.09 -26.28
CA SER A 98 -20.66 6.44 -26.82
C SER A 98 -20.62 7.13 -28.18
N SER A 99 -19.44 7.49 -28.70
CA SER A 99 -19.27 8.15 -29.99
C SER A 99 -19.36 7.16 -31.16
N GLU A 100 -19.81 7.60 -32.34
CA GLU A 100 -20.02 6.68 -33.49
C GLU A 100 -18.71 6.20 -34.17
N GLY A 101 -17.57 6.84 -33.92
CA GLY A 101 -16.30 6.50 -34.56
C GLY A 101 -15.52 5.35 -33.90
N LEU A 102 -15.13 4.32 -34.68
CA LEU A 102 -14.33 3.18 -34.20
C LEU A 102 -12.99 3.60 -33.58
N ILE A 103 -12.29 4.56 -34.19
CA ILE A 103 -11.00 5.07 -33.68
C ILE A 103 -11.19 5.73 -32.30
N VAL A 104 -12.26 6.51 -32.14
CA VAL A 104 -12.60 7.20 -30.89
C VAL A 104 -12.94 6.20 -29.78
N LYS A 105 -13.69 5.14 -30.10
CA LYS A 105 -13.94 4.03 -29.18
C LYS A 105 -12.65 3.33 -28.76
N GLY A 106 -11.72 3.10 -29.71
CA GLY A 106 -10.40 2.53 -29.43
C GLY A 106 -9.62 3.33 -28.37
N PHE A 107 -9.61 4.66 -28.49
CA PHE A 107 -9.00 5.54 -27.48
C PHE A 107 -9.70 5.44 -26.12
N GLY A 108 -11.03 5.38 -26.09
CA GLY A 108 -11.80 5.16 -24.86
C GLY A 108 -11.44 3.84 -24.17
N ILE A 109 -11.32 2.75 -24.92
CA ILE A 109 -10.89 1.45 -24.39
C ILE A 109 -9.47 1.54 -23.84
N ALA A 110 -8.52 2.07 -24.61
CA ALA A 110 -7.12 2.18 -24.18
C ALA A 110 -6.99 2.99 -22.88
N MET A 111 -7.76 4.06 -22.75
CA MET A 111 -7.80 4.93 -21.58
C MET A 111 -8.29 4.22 -20.32
N LEU A 112 -9.12 3.16 -20.45
CA LEU A 112 -9.56 2.33 -19.33
C LEU A 112 -8.61 1.15 -19.06
N VAL A 113 -8.09 0.52 -20.11
CA VAL A 113 -7.25 -0.67 -20.00
C VAL A 113 -5.91 -0.35 -19.32
N ILE A 114 -5.26 0.76 -19.70
CA ILE A 114 -3.96 1.15 -19.12
C ILE A 114 -4.02 1.28 -17.59
N PRO A 115 -4.90 2.11 -16.99
CA PRO A 115 -4.99 2.22 -15.54
C PRO A 115 -5.47 0.93 -14.90
N ALA A 116 -6.38 0.17 -15.53
CA ALA A 116 -6.82 -1.12 -15.01
C ALA A 116 -5.66 -2.12 -14.87
N VAL A 117 -4.79 -2.22 -15.88
CA VAL A 117 -3.58 -3.06 -15.84
C VAL A 117 -2.61 -2.56 -14.77
N GLY A 118 -2.43 -1.24 -14.65
CA GLY A 118 -1.60 -0.64 -13.60
C GLY A 118 -2.10 -0.98 -12.19
N THR A 119 -3.40 -0.80 -11.94
CA THR A 119 -4.03 -1.17 -10.67
C THR A 119 -3.91 -2.67 -10.41
N TRP A 120 -4.15 -3.51 -11.40
CA TRP A 120 -4.00 -4.96 -11.27
C TRP A 120 -2.55 -5.35 -10.90
N ALA A 121 -1.55 -4.79 -11.58
CA ALA A 121 -0.14 -5.03 -11.29
C ALA A 121 0.23 -4.58 -9.87
N MET A 122 -0.23 -3.40 -9.45
CA MET A 122 -0.03 -2.88 -8.10
C MET A 122 -0.64 -3.79 -7.03
N VAL A 123 -1.90 -4.20 -7.21
CA VAL A 123 -2.57 -5.11 -6.28
C VAL A 123 -1.82 -6.45 -6.21
N ARG A 124 -1.36 -6.98 -7.35
CA ARG A 124 -0.56 -8.21 -7.39
C ARG A 124 0.74 -8.08 -6.60
N GLU A 125 1.42 -6.94 -6.69
CA GLU A 125 2.66 -6.67 -5.96
C GLU A 125 2.41 -6.55 -4.45
N ILE A 126 1.35 -5.84 -4.03
CA ILE A 126 0.96 -5.73 -2.61
C ILE A 126 0.66 -7.10 -2.02
N ILE A 127 -0.13 -7.91 -2.74
CA ILE A 127 -0.44 -9.28 -2.32
C ILE A 127 0.82 -10.13 -2.23
N PHE A 128 1.75 -9.99 -3.17
CA PHE A 128 3.04 -10.68 -3.12
C PHE A 128 3.85 -10.26 -1.88
N GLY A 129 3.96 -8.97 -1.60
CA GLY A 129 4.62 -8.45 -0.40
C GLY A 129 4.01 -8.98 0.89
N ALA A 130 2.68 -8.93 1.03
CA ALA A 130 1.99 -9.45 2.20
C ALA A 130 2.18 -10.96 2.40
N ARG A 131 2.25 -11.73 1.31
CA ARG A 131 2.54 -13.17 1.36
C ARG A 131 3.96 -13.45 1.79
N THR A 132 4.92 -12.73 1.23
CA THR A 132 6.34 -12.81 1.62
C THR A 132 6.51 -12.50 3.10
N GLU A 133 5.87 -11.43 3.60
CA GLU A 133 5.93 -11.06 5.01
C GLU A 133 5.29 -12.13 5.92
N LYS A 134 4.13 -12.67 5.55
CA LYS A 134 3.51 -13.78 6.28
C LYS A 134 4.43 -15.00 6.32
N LEU A 135 5.07 -15.34 5.20
CA LEU A 135 5.98 -16.47 5.10
C LEU A 135 7.23 -16.27 5.96
N GLY A 136 7.81 -15.07 5.91
CA GLY A 136 8.94 -14.68 6.75
C GLY A 136 8.62 -14.74 8.25
N ARG A 137 7.44 -14.27 8.67
CA ARG A 137 6.98 -14.42 10.06
C ARG A 137 6.82 -15.87 10.49
N THR A 138 6.35 -16.73 9.59
CA THR A 138 6.21 -18.17 9.88
C THR A 138 7.57 -18.81 10.06
N LEU A 139 8.51 -18.53 9.15
CA LEU A 139 9.88 -19.04 9.22
C LEU A 139 10.62 -18.51 10.47
N ALA A 140 10.38 -17.25 10.84
CA ALA A 140 10.92 -16.64 12.06
C ALA A 140 10.42 -17.36 13.32
N ALA A 141 9.13 -17.69 13.37
CA ALA A 141 8.55 -18.42 14.49
C ALA A 141 9.11 -19.84 14.64
N GLU A 142 9.54 -20.45 13.54
CA GLU A 142 10.20 -21.76 13.52
C GLU A 142 11.72 -21.67 13.82
N GLY A 143 12.27 -20.46 13.96
CA GLY A 143 13.72 -20.25 14.14
C GLY A 143 14.55 -20.55 12.89
N GLY A 144 13.92 -20.64 11.72
CA GLY A 144 14.59 -21.02 10.45
C GLY A 144 15.12 -19.84 9.64
N LEU A 145 15.17 -18.63 10.22
CA LEU A 145 15.75 -17.47 9.54
C LEU A 145 17.28 -17.62 9.46
N PRO A 146 17.91 -17.25 8.33
CA PRO A 146 19.37 -17.21 8.23
C PRO A 146 19.97 -16.29 9.29
N GLU A 147 21.08 -16.70 9.89
CA GLU A 147 21.87 -15.83 10.76
C GLU A 147 22.41 -14.64 9.96
N ASP A 148 22.27 -13.43 10.49
CA ASP A 148 22.79 -12.20 9.86
C ASP A 148 24.29 -12.02 10.17
N ASN A 149 25.08 -13.03 9.84
CA ASN A 149 26.53 -13.10 10.11
C ASN A 149 27.39 -12.64 8.93
N LEU A 150 26.80 -12.30 7.78
CA LEU A 150 27.55 -11.88 6.62
C LEU A 150 28.12 -10.45 6.78
N PRO A 151 29.38 -10.23 6.36
CA PRO A 151 29.98 -8.91 6.37
C PRO A 151 29.20 -7.94 5.47
N LYS A 152 29.00 -6.72 5.97
CA LYS A 152 28.30 -5.65 5.27
C LYS A 152 29.26 -4.54 4.87
N THR A 153 29.03 -3.94 3.71
CA THR A 153 29.68 -2.73 3.25
C THR A 153 29.33 -1.55 4.17
N PRO A 154 30.07 -0.44 4.13
CA PRO A 154 29.71 0.79 4.87
C PRO A 154 28.32 1.35 4.50
N SER A 155 27.80 1.00 3.32
CA SER A 155 26.45 1.33 2.87
C SER A 155 25.37 0.36 3.38
N GLY A 156 25.73 -0.65 4.16
CA GLY A 156 24.82 -1.65 4.74
C GLY A 156 24.43 -2.80 3.80
N ARG A 157 25.04 -2.90 2.60
CA ARG A 157 24.81 -4.02 1.67
C ARG A 157 25.71 -5.20 2.03
N TYR A 158 25.31 -6.42 1.73
CA TYR A 158 26.21 -7.56 1.90
C TYR A 158 27.42 -7.45 0.97
N VAL A 159 28.60 -7.84 1.47
CA VAL A 159 29.80 -8.02 0.64
C VAL A 159 29.53 -9.16 -0.34
N ARG A 160 29.72 -8.89 -1.63
CA ARG A 160 29.24 -9.78 -2.70
C ARG A 160 29.93 -11.15 -2.66
N GLU A 161 31.23 -11.15 -2.39
CA GLU A 161 32.04 -12.36 -2.31
C GLU A 161 31.54 -13.29 -1.20
N ALA A 162 31.22 -12.73 -0.02
CA ALA A 162 30.66 -13.50 1.09
C ALA A 162 29.22 -13.98 0.82
N ALA A 163 28.42 -13.17 0.10
CA ALA A 163 27.08 -13.55 -0.31
C ALA A 163 27.09 -14.70 -1.33
N ASP A 164 28.06 -14.70 -2.26
CA ASP A 164 28.24 -15.73 -3.27
C ASP A 164 28.73 -17.05 -2.64
N GLU A 165 29.59 -17.00 -1.61
CA GLU A 165 30.03 -18.20 -0.87
C GLU A 165 28.85 -18.87 -0.14
N HIS A 166 28.06 -18.08 0.60
CA HIS A 166 26.87 -18.58 1.30
C HIS A 166 25.79 -19.10 0.32
N PHE A 167 25.72 -18.52 -0.88
CA PHE A 167 24.76 -18.92 -1.91
C PHE A 167 24.92 -20.39 -2.33
N HIS A 168 26.15 -20.89 -2.44
CA HIS A 168 26.40 -22.28 -2.82
C HIS A 168 25.79 -23.27 -1.82
N THR A 169 26.01 -23.03 -0.52
CA THR A 169 25.44 -23.86 0.56
C THR A 169 23.90 -23.85 0.53
N VAL A 170 23.28 -22.67 0.45
CA VAL A 170 21.81 -22.56 0.45
C VAL A 170 21.21 -23.19 -0.80
N ARG A 171 21.90 -23.12 -1.94
CA ARG A 171 21.47 -23.77 -3.17
C ARG A 171 21.50 -25.29 -3.03
N GLU A 172 22.56 -25.86 -2.48
CA GLU A 172 22.68 -27.31 -2.24
C GLU A 172 21.59 -27.82 -1.27
N GLU A 173 21.26 -27.06 -0.23
CA GLU A 173 20.15 -27.38 0.69
C GLU A 173 18.80 -27.47 -0.04
N VAL A 174 18.53 -26.56 -0.97
CA VAL A 174 17.29 -26.56 -1.76
C VAL A 174 17.29 -27.69 -2.77
N GLU A 175 18.42 -27.98 -3.42
CA GLU A 175 18.54 -29.09 -4.36
C GLU A 175 18.36 -30.44 -3.65
N ALA A 176 18.77 -30.56 -2.38
CA ALA A 176 18.54 -31.75 -1.57
C ALA A 176 17.07 -31.93 -1.16
N ASN A 177 16.33 -30.85 -0.90
CA ASN A 177 14.93 -30.88 -0.47
C ASN A 177 14.07 -29.88 -1.27
N PRO A 178 13.80 -30.16 -2.56
CA PRO A 178 13.14 -29.20 -3.45
C PRO A 178 11.66 -28.94 -3.10
N GLU A 179 11.05 -29.81 -2.29
CA GLU A 179 9.66 -29.66 -1.85
C GLU A 179 9.51 -28.80 -0.59
N ASP A 180 10.62 -28.47 0.11
CA ASP A 180 10.58 -27.64 1.31
C ASP A 180 10.56 -26.15 0.95
N TRP A 181 9.44 -25.49 1.25
CA TRP A 181 9.27 -24.07 1.01
C TRP A 181 10.29 -23.20 1.77
N ARG A 182 10.82 -23.67 2.91
CA ARG A 182 11.76 -22.89 3.75
C ARG A 182 13.09 -22.69 3.04
N GLY A 183 13.60 -23.73 2.40
CA GLY A 183 14.81 -23.65 1.58
C GLY A 183 14.67 -22.61 0.46
N TRP A 184 13.55 -22.65 -0.28
CA TRP A 184 13.25 -21.67 -1.33
C TRP A 184 13.17 -20.23 -0.81
N TYR A 185 12.66 -20.03 0.41
CA TYR A 185 12.66 -18.73 1.06
C TYR A 185 14.09 -18.26 1.37
N ARG A 186 14.93 -19.10 1.98
CA ARG A 186 16.35 -18.77 2.25
C ARG A 186 17.12 -18.47 0.96
N LEU A 187 16.90 -19.27 -0.09
CA LEU A 187 17.50 -19.06 -1.41
C LEU A 187 17.09 -17.71 -2.03
N SER A 188 15.84 -17.29 -1.85
CA SER A 188 15.40 -15.98 -2.31
C SER A 188 16.14 -14.82 -1.61
N LEU A 189 16.46 -14.96 -0.32
CA LEU A 189 17.24 -13.99 0.44
C LEU A 189 18.69 -13.98 -0.04
N ALA A 190 19.28 -15.14 -0.31
CA ALA A 190 20.63 -15.26 -0.87
C ALA A 190 20.73 -14.55 -2.24
N TYR A 191 19.75 -14.76 -3.13
CA TYR A 191 19.67 -14.02 -4.41
C TYR A 191 19.49 -12.50 -4.21
N SER A 192 18.72 -12.09 -3.20
CA SER A 192 18.56 -10.67 -2.89
C SER A 192 19.87 -10.06 -2.37
N ALA A 193 20.65 -10.81 -1.59
CA ALA A 193 21.96 -10.40 -1.08
C ALA A 193 22.99 -10.23 -2.20
N SER A 194 22.99 -11.12 -3.20
CA SER A 194 23.85 -11.03 -4.40
C SER A 194 23.33 -10.04 -5.47
N SER A 195 22.23 -9.33 -5.18
CA SER A 195 21.59 -8.35 -6.08
C SER A 195 20.97 -8.95 -7.36
N ASP A 196 20.66 -10.25 -7.36
CA ASP A 196 19.88 -10.92 -8.41
C ASP A 196 18.37 -10.88 -8.09
N GLY A 197 17.76 -9.72 -8.31
CA GLY A 197 16.34 -9.51 -7.99
C GLY A 197 15.36 -10.33 -8.84
N ARG A 198 15.77 -10.79 -10.04
CA ARG A 198 14.91 -11.61 -10.90
C ARG A 198 14.81 -13.03 -10.34
N ARG A 199 15.96 -13.65 -10.01
CA ARG A 199 15.99 -14.99 -9.42
C ARG A 199 15.44 -15.00 -8.00
N ALA A 200 15.69 -13.95 -7.19
CA ALA A 200 15.10 -13.81 -5.86
C ALA A 200 13.57 -13.89 -5.89
N ARG A 201 12.92 -13.13 -6.79
CA ARG A 201 11.46 -13.18 -6.96
C ARG A 201 10.97 -14.53 -7.50
N GLY A 202 11.78 -15.24 -8.29
CA GLY A 202 11.49 -16.60 -8.75
C GLY A 202 11.44 -17.58 -7.58
N ALA A 203 12.52 -17.68 -6.80
CA ALA A 203 12.61 -18.54 -5.64
C ALA A 203 11.52 -18.25 -4.59
N MET A 204 11.24 -16.96 -4.32
CA MET A 204 10.16 -16.57 -3.41
C MET A 204 8.77 -17.00 -3.92
N ARG A 205 8.53 -16.95 -5.23
CA ARG A 205 7.26 -17.44 -5.81
C ARG A 205 7.11 -18.95 -5.63
N THR A 206 8.19 -19.72 -5.77
CA THR A 206 8.21 -21.16 -5.51
C THR A 206 7.93 -21.45 -4.03
N ALA A 207 8.60 -20.74 -3.11
CA ALA A 207 8.34 -20.85 -1.67
C ALA A 207 6.87 -20.60 -1.32
N ILE A 208 6.28 -19.51 -1.84
CA ILE A 208 4.86 -19.18 -1.65
C ILE A 208 3.94 -20.25 -2.24
N ALA A 209 4.30 -20.86 -3.37
CA ALA A 209 3.49 -21.91 -3.99
C ALA A 209 3.47 -23.17 -3.14
N LEU A 210 4.64 -23.67 -2.72
CA LEU A 210 4.79 -24.85 -1.86
C LEU A 210 4.11 -24.65 -0.51
N TYR A 211 4.28 -23.48 0.13
CA TYR A 211 3.60 -23.15 1.39
C TYR A 211 2.07 -23.17 1.30
N ARG A 212 1.52 -22.88 0.10
CA ARG A 212 0.08 -22.93 -0.16
C ARG A 212 -0.43 -24.33 -0.53
N GLY A 213 0.43 -25.34 -0.52
CA GLY A 213 0.09 -26.71 -0.91
C GLY A 213 -0.04 -26.89 -2.42
N ALA A 214 0.67 -26.10 -3.23
CA ALA A 214 0.80 -26.40 -4.65
C ALA A 214 1.54 -27.73 -4.83
N ASP A 215 1.12 -28.52 -5.82
CA ASP A 215 1.84 -29.72 -6.24
C ASP A 215 3.33 -29.37 -6.52
N PRO A 216 4.29 -30.04 -5.85
CA PRO A 216 5.71 -29.77 -6.05
C PRO A 216 6.14 -29.80 -7.52
N GLY A 217 5.62 -30.73 -8.31
CA GLY A 217 5.94 -30.81 -9.75
C GLY A 217 5.54 -29.54 -10.51
N ALA A 218 4.36 -28.98 -10.22
CA ALA A 218 3.88 -27.74 -10.81
C ALA A 218 4.57 -26.49 -10.25
N ALA A 219 5.03 -26.53 -9.00
CA ALA A 219 5.75 -25.43 -8.37
C ALA A 219 7.18 -25.28 -8.91
N LEU A 220 7.85 -26.40 -9.17
CA LEU A 220 9.23 -26.45 -9.66
C LEU A 220 9.37 -26.19 -11.17
N ALA A 221 8.28 -26.35 -11.94
CA ALA A 221 8.27 -26.12 -13.38
C ALA A 221 8.11 -24.64 -13.81
N ARG A 222 8.03 -23.69 -12.86
CA ARG A 222 7.82 -22.24 -13.11
C ARG A 222 9.10 -21.44 -13.25
#